data_AF-A0A9J6GS21-F1
#
_entry.id   AF-A0A9J6GS21-F1
#
_cell.length_a   1.000
_cell.length_b   1.000
_cell.length_c   1.000
_cell.angle_alpha   90.00
_cell.angle_beta   90.00
_cell.angle_gamma   90.00
#
_symmetry.space_group_name_H-M   'P 1'
#
loop_
_entity.id
_entity.type
_entity.pdbx_description
1 polymer ?
#
loop_
_entity_poly.entity_id
_entity_poly.type
_entity_poly.pdbx_seq_one_letter_code
_entity_poly.pdbx_strand_id
1 'polypeptide(L)'
;MPQMLAYVCPAPVVEAPDSQLAGLLDVDYYSRLSRLLRVMAWVMKLVRNAAPSKPTVSGPLQATEINDAELYWLQNVQHTAVSSELAAHRGGKPLP
;
A
#
# COMPACT_ATOMS: atom_id res chain seq x y z
N MET A 1 -4.18 52.88 0.01
CA MET A 1 -4.20 51.80 1.01
C MET A 1 -4.76 50.55 0.33
N PRO A 2 -3.97 49.62 -0.24
CA PRO A 2 -4.49 48.39 -0.79
C PRO A 2 -4.54 47.30 0.29
N GLN A 3 -5.70 46.67 0.46
CA GLN A 3 -5.95 45.58 1.40
C GLN A 3 -5.25 44.31 0.89
N MET A 4 -4.39 43.70 1.72
CA MET A 4 -3.82 42.38 1.46
C MET A 4 -4.92 41.32 1.59
N LEU A 5 -5.39 40.77 0.46
CA LEU A 5 -6.18 39.55 0.44
C LEU A 5 -5.26 38.39 0.83
N ALA A 6 -5.48 37.81 2.01
CA ALA A 6 -4.83 36.57 2.41
C ALA A 6 -5.24 35.46 1.44
N TYR A 7 -4.28 34.98 0.64
CA TYR A 7 -4.45 33.79 -0.18
C TYR A 7 -4.58 32.59 0.76
N VAL A 8 -5.81 32.13 0.97
CA VAL A 8 -6.08 30.85 1.61
C VAL A 8 -5.63 29.79 0.63
N CYS A 9 -4.49 29.13 0.92
CA CYS A 9 -4.06 27.97 0.18
C CYS A 9 -5.20 26.93 0.22
N PRO A 10 -5.77 26.51 -0.93
CA PRO A 10 -6.65 25.36 -0.93
C PRO A 10 -5.85 24.17 -0.41
N ALA A 11 -6.41 23.44 0.55
CA ALA A 11 -5.83 22.21 1.05
C ALA A 11 -5.45 21.32 -0.16
N PRO A 12 -4.30 20.62 -0.11
CA PRO A 12 -3.94 19.70 -1.18
C PRO A 12 -5.13 18.76 -1.36
N VAL A 13 -5.71 18.77 -2.56
CA VAL A 13 -6.65 17.75 -2.98
C VAL A 13 -5.83 16.48 -2.95
N VAL A 14 -5.95 15.72 -1.85
CA VAL A 14 -5.50 14.34 -1.79
C VAL A 14 -6.46 13.63 -2.74
N GLU A 15 -6.15 13.66 -4.03
CA GLU A 15 -6.84 12.85 -5.01
C GLU A 15 -6.74 11.42 -4.48
N ALA A 16 -7.91 10.88 -4.14
CA ALA A 16 -8.04 9.50 -3.74
C ALA A 16 -7.33 8.63 -4.79
N PRO A 17 -6.66 7.54 -4.38
CA PRO A 17 -5.97 6.68 -5.33
C PRO A 17 -6.91 6.38 -6.50
N ASP A 18 -6.43 6.60 -7.72
CA ASP A 18 -7.18 6.48 -8.96
C ASP A 18 -8.19 5.34 -8.84
N SER A 19 -9.48 5.60 -9.06
CA SER A 19 -10.54 4.61 -8.80
C SER A 19 -10.33 3.28 -9.53
N GLN A 20 -9.49 3.29 -10.57
CA GLN A 20 -9.03 2.10 -11.28
C GLN A 20 -8.06 1.23 -10.45
N LEU A 21 -7.18 1.82 -9.63
CA LEU A 21 -6.29 1.11 -8.72
C LEU A 21 -7.07 0.54 -7.51
N ALA A 22 -8.07 1.29 -7.03
CA ALA A 22 -8.93 0.86 -5.92
C ALA A 22 -9.68 -0.44 -6.25
N GLY A 23 -10.16 -0.60 -7.50
CA GLY A 23 -10.79 -1.84 -7.95
C GLY A 23 -9.82 -2.99 -8.22
N LEU A 24 -8.54 -2.70 -8.51
CA LEU A 24 -7.52 -3.72 -8.75
C LEU A 24 -7.06 -4.40 -7.44
N LEU A 25 -7.19 -3.72 -6.31
CA LEU A 25 -6.78 -4.22 -5.00
C LEU A 25 -7.99 -4.54 -4.09
N ASP A 26 -9.18 -4.63 -4.66
CA ASP A 26 -10.39 -5.01 -3.94
C ASP A 26 -10.34 -6.49 -3.55
N VAL A 27 -10.21 -6.74 -2.24
CA VAL A 27 -10.09 -8.08 -1.65
C VAL A 27 -11.34 -8.93 -1.94
N ASP A 28 -12.51 -8.31 -2.00
CA ASP A 28 -13.79 -8.99 -2.24
C ASP A 28 -13.90 -9.53 -3.67
N TYR A 29 -13.24 -8.85 -4.63
CA TYR A 29 -13.20 -9.25 -6.03
C TYR A 29 -12.44 -10.56 -6.28
N TYR A 30 -11.46 -10.87 -5.41
CA TYR A 30 -10.62 -12.04 -5.60
C TYR A 30 -11.25 -13.33 -5.08
N SER A 31 -12.33 -13.26 -4.28
CA SER A 31 -13.06 -14.38 -3.64
C SER A 31 -12.22 -15.39 -2.84
N ARG A 32 -10.89 -15.39 -2.99
CA ARG A 32 -9.92 -16.28 -2.36
C ARG A 32 -8.63 -15.51 -2.15
N LEU A 33 -8.11 -15.56 -0.92
CA LEU A 33 -6.81 -14.98 -0.54
C LEU A 33 -5.69 -15.38 -1.51
N SER A 34 -5.65 -16.64 -1.93
CA SER A 34 -4.64 -17.15 -2.87
C SER A 34 -4.63 -16.45 -4.23
N ARG A 35 -5.76 -15.92 -4.70
CA ARG A 35 -5.83 -15.15 -5.95
C ARG A 35 -5.29 -13.74 -5.74
N LEU A 36 -5.69 -13.09 -4.65
CA LEU A 36 -5.16 -11.78 -4.25
C LEU A 36 -3.64 -11.81 -4.10
N LEU A 37 -3.11 -12.80 -3.37
CA LEU A 37 -1.67 -12.95 -3.15
C LEU A 37 -0.90 -13.13 -4.47
N ARG A 38 -1.44 -13.91 -5.41
CA ARG A 38 -0.83 -14.07 -6.74
C ARG A 38 -0.81 -12.78 -7.55
N VAL A 39 -1.90 -12.01 -7.53
CA VAL A 39 -1.94 -10.72 -8.23
C VAL A 39 -0.94 -9.76 -7.62
N MET A 40 -0.92 -9.65 -6.28
CA MET A 40 0.01 -8.76 -5.60
C MET A 40 1.47 -9.18 -5.81
N ALA A 41 1.76 -10.48 -5.86
CA ALA A 41 3.09 -10.99 -6.20
C ALA A 41 3.53 -10.58 -7.62
N TRP A 42 2.63 -10.63 -8.60
CA TRP A 42 2.90 -10.12 -9.95
C TRP A 42 3.13 -8.61 -9.98
N VAL A 43 2.35 -7.84 -9.22
CA VAL A 43 2.53 -6.38 -9.11
C VAL A 43 3.89 -6.04 -8.50
N MET A 44 4.30 -6.72 -7.42
CA MET A 44 5.63 -6.48 -6.83
C MET A 44 6.76 -6.88 -7.77
N LYS A 45 6.61 -7.97 -8.53
CA LYS A 45 7.57 -8.37 -9.56
C LYS A 45 7.69 -7.33 -10.68
N LEU A 46 6.56 -6.75 -11.10
CA LEU A 46 6.52 -5.65 -12.06
C LEU A 46 7.26 -4.42 -11.52
N VAL A 47 6.95 -3.99 -10.30
CA VAL A 47 7.61 -2.84 -9.66
C VAL A 47 9.11 -3.06 -9.52
N ARG A 48 9.53 -4.27 -9.12
CA ARG A 48 10.95 -4.65 -9.05
C ARG A 48 11.63 -4.57 -10.41
N ASN A 49 10.96 -5.02 -11.47
CA ASN A 49 11.50 -5.01 -12.83
C ASN A 49 11.48 -3.62 -13.48
N ALA A 50 10.62 -2.72 -13.02
CA ALA A 50 10.61 -1.32 -13.46
C ALA A 50 11.77 -0.50 -12.86
N ALA A 51 12.43 -0.99 -11.80
CA ALA A 51 13.57 -0.31 -11.19
C ALA A 51 14.84 -0.51 -12.05
N PRO A 52 15.46 0.56 -12.56
CA PRO A 52 16.59 0.48 -13.49
C PRO A 52 17.88 -0.09 -12.88
N SER A 53 17.95 -0.20 -11.54
CA SER A 53 19.12 -0.67 -10.81
C SER A 53 19.14 -2.18 -10.53
N LYS A 54 18.07 -2.91 -10.87
CA LYS A 54 17.94 -4.34 -10.55
C LYS A 54 17.85 -5.19 -11.81
N PRO A 55 18.43 -6.40 -11.80
CA PRO A 55 18.24 -7.35 -12.89
C PRO A 55 16.75 -7.71 -12.99
N THR A 56 16.25 -7.72 -14.22
CA THR A 56 14.87 -8.11 -14.51
C THR A 56 14.67 -9.59 -14.21
N VAL A 57 13.61 -9.89 -13.47
CA VAL A 57 13.22 -11.26 -13.13
C VAL A 57 12.07 -11.66 -14.04
N SER A 58 12.32 -12.64 -14.91
CA SER A 58 11.31 -13.21 -15.81
C SER A 58 10.93 -14.62 -15.38
N GLY A 59 9.80 -15.12 -15.87
CA GLY A 59 9.30 -16.46 -15.60
C GLY A 59 8.18 -16.53 -14.54
N PRO A 60 7.74 -17.76 -14.20
CA PRO A 60 6.61 -17.97 -13.31
C PRO A 60 6.86 -17.40 -11.91
N LEU A 61 5.77 -17.18 -11.17
CA LEU A 61 5.84 -16.78 -9.77
C LEU A 61 6.51 -17.86 -8.93
N GLN A 62 7.51 -17.45 -8.16
CA GLN A 62 8.14 -18.30 -7.16
C GLN A 62 7.35 -18.26 -5.86
N ALA A 63 7.47 -19.30 -5.05
CA ALA A 63 6.81 -19.37 -3.74
C ALA A 63 7.23 -18.20 -2.82
N THR A 64 8.48 -17.75 -2.92
CA THR A 64 9.00 -16.59 -2.19
C THR A 64 8.24 -15.31 -2.54
N GLU A 65 7.96 -15.06 -3.82
CA GLU A 65 7.23 -13.87 -4.28
C GLU A 65 5.78 -13.85 -3.76
N ILE A 66 5.19 -15.04 -3.55
CA ILE A 66 3.85 -15.18 -2.96
C ILE A 66 3.90 -14.93 -1.44
N ASN A 67 4.93 -15.44 -0.76
CA ASN A 67 5.12 -15.19 0.68
C ASN A 67 5.39 -13.72 0.98
N ASP A 68 6.18 -13.04 0.12
CA ASP A 68 6.43 -11.61 0.23
C ASP A 68 5.12 -10.82 0.09
N ALA A 69 4.21 -11.29 -0.77
CA ALA A 69 2.89 -10.67 -0.94
C ALA A 69 2.01 -10.83 0.28
N GLU A 70 2.05 -12.01 0.90
CA GLU A 70 1.32 -12.27 2.13
C GLU A 70 1.85 -11.40 3.26
N LEU A 71 3.17 -11.31 3.40
CA LEU A 71 3.81 -10.48 4.41
C LEU A 71 3.46 -8.99 4.22
N TYR A 72 3.45 -8.51 2.98
CA TYR A 72 3.03 -7.14 2.67
C TYR A 72 1.60 -6.87 3.14
N TRP A 73 0.66 -7.76 2.81
CA TRP A 73 -0.74 -7.61 3.23
C TRP A 73 -0.90 -7.72 4.74
N LEU A 74 -0.18 -8.64 5.38
CA LEU A 74 -0.21 -8.78 6.84
C LEU A 74 0.27 -7.50 7.53
N GLN A 75 1.39 -6.93 7.07
CA GLN A 75 1.90 -5.66 7.59
C GLN A 75 0.91 -4.52 7.36
N ASN A 76 0.29 -4.46 6.19
CA ASN A 76 -0.68 -3.42 5.86
C ASN A 76 -1.96 -3.53 6.71
N VAL A 77 -2.47 -4.74 6.93
CA VAL A 77 -3.63 -5.02 7.79
C VAL A 77 -3.30 -4.72 9.25
N GLN A 78 -2.14 -5.16 9.75
CA GLN A 78 -1.67 -4.82 11.10
C GLN A 78 -1.58 -3.30 11.27
N HIS A 79 -0.99 -2.61 10.30
CA HIS A 79 -0.88 -1.16 10.35
C HIS A 79 -2.25 -0.48 10.35
N THR A 80 -3.20 -0.94 9.54
CA THR A 80 -4.55 -0.33 9.49
C THR A 80 -5.37 -0.64 10.74
N ALA A 81 -5.45 -1.90 11.17
CA ALA A 81 -6.26 -2.34 12.31
C ALA A 81 -5.71 -1.87 13.66
N VAL A 82 -4.39 -1.72 13.77
CA VAL A 82 -3.67 -1.49 15.03
C VAL A 82 -2.89 -0.17 15.00
N SER A 83 -3.14 0.70 14.00
CA SER A 83 -2.42 1.97 13.80
C SER A 83 -2.32 2.83 15.07
N SER A 84 -3.40 2.94 15.83
CA SER A 84 -3.48 3.72 17.07
C SER A 84 -2.64 3.11 18.20
N GLU A 85 -2.66 1.79 18.37
CA GLU A 85 -1.88 1.07 19.38
C GLU A 85 -0.39 1.03 19.01
N LEU A 86 -0.06 0.88 17.73
CA LEU A 86 1.32 0.94 17.22
C LEU A 86 1.93 2.33 17.43
N ALA A 87 1.14 3.39 17.19
CA ALA A 87 1.55 4.77 17.45
C ALA A 87 1.71 5.04 18.97
N ALA A 88 0.80 4.51 19.80
CA ALA A 88 0.88 4.63 21.25
C ALA A 88 2.11 3.91 21.83
N HIS A 89 2.42 2.71 21.31
CA HIS A 89 3.59 1.94 21.75
C HIS A 89 4.91 2.60 21.30
N ARG A 90 4.99 3.08 20.05
CA ARG A 90 6.16 3.88 19.59
C ARG A 90 6.33 5.18 20.37
N GLY A 91 5.24 5.72 20.93
CA GLY A 91 5.23 6.88 21.83
C GLY A 91 5.49 6.56 23.31
N GLY A 92 5.82 5.32 23.67
CA GLY A 92 6.17 4.93 25.03
C GLY A 92 4.98 4.82 26.00
N LYS A 93 3.73 4.79 25.50
CA LYS A 93 2.56 4.53 26.33
C LYS A 93 2.30 3.03 26.47
N PRO A 94 1.91 2.54 27.65
CA PRO A 94 1.50 1.15 27.83
C PRO A 94 0.22 0.88 27.03
N LEU A 95 0.17 -0.29 26.41
CA LEU A 95 -1.03 -0.85 25.80
C LEU A 95 -2.07 -1.15 26.90
N PRO A 96 -3.38 -1.08 26.62
CA PRO A 96 -4.42 -1.50 27.56
C PRO A 96 -4.31 -2.99 27.94
#